data_AF-A0ABD7HYC2-F1
#
_entry.id   AF-A0ABD7HYC2-F1
#
_cell.length_a   1.000
_cell.length_b   1.000
_cell.length_c   1.000
_cell.angle_alpha   90.00
_cell.angle_beta   90.00
_cell.angle_gamma   90.00
#
_symmetry.space_group_name_H-M   'P 1'
#
loop_
_entity.id
_entity.type
_entity.pdbx_description
1 polymer ?
#
loop_
_entity_poly.entity_id
_entity_poly.type
_entity_poly.pdbx_seq_one_letter_code
_entity_poly.pdbx_strand_id
1 'polypeptide(L)'
;MNFKCYDVVEIQGKRYVVGEVISYQEFIVNSTIRYALNDENYKKELGVSTGAQSWTEYGLMPVNETDKKWLTIVNGEKEYCTFSEPILRSTPPRGFRLHDKGIERVTSVEGQSKARTGDEADYKEYRAVQKDKTFVFFIENWRGGLTDQAQGERIRLSDIHRRRDQAAQAASKKVRNAARRKEWTRLGLSWGIILLFLGYLFIGDLSWHELRDEVGFPYTMEERIKDSYYYESQGTKDGLKVYTSKQDPNATAIDLIDAVYGKVYTIKQDTKSPEKWIVIYTTNEVSVISTVNDTTYVEVGLLKNLPDSEDTRLANIRNDSDILLRYAYMVELKNKQGRQTLLKEIKD
;
A
#
# COMPACT_ATOMS: atom_id res chain seq x y z
N MET A 1 -20.34 -23.82 -23.28
CA MET A 1 -21.49 -23.59 -22.38
C MET A 1 -20.99 -22.63 -21.31
N ASN A 2 -21.63 -21.47 -21.10
CA ASN A 2 -21.06 -20.41 -20.25
C ASN A 2 -22.04 -20.00 -19.15
N PHE A 3 -21.60 -20.04 -17.89
CA PHE A 3 -22.38 -19.57 -16.74
C PHE A 3 -21.90 -18.20 -16.27
N LYS A 4 -22.81 -17.44 -15.66
CA LYS A 4 -22.51 -16.15 -15.03
C LYS A 4 -22.55 -16.30 -13.51
N CYS A 5 -21.88 -15.39 -12.80
CA CYS A 5 -22.06 -15.29 -11.35
C CYS A 5 -23.55 -15.23 -10.99
N TYR A 6 -23.91 -15.99 -9.96
CA TYR A 6 -25.25 -16.16 -9.42
C TYR A 6 -26.22 -16.94 -10.32
N ASP A 7 -25.78 -17.53 -11.44
CA ASP A 7 -26.54 -18.61 -12.09
C ASP A 7 -26.66 -19.81 -11.13
N VAL A 8 -27.77 -20.54 -11.23
CA VAL A 8 -27.94 -21.81 -10.52
C VAL A 8 -27.83 -22.96 -11.50
N VAL A 9 -26.95 -23.90 -11.18
CA VAL A 9 -26.70 -25.11 -11.96
C VAL A 9 -27.07 -26.34 -11.16
N GLU A 10 -27.61 -27.35 -11.84
CA GLU A 10 -27.89 -28.66 -11.29
C GLU A 10 -26.94 -29.67 -11.93
N ILE A 11 -26.19 -30.36 -11.07
CA ILE A 11 -25.16 -31.33 -11.43
C ILE A 11 -25.37 -32.55 -10.55
N GLN A 12 -25.54 -33.73 -11.15
CA GLN A 12 -25.76 -35.00 -10.43
C GLN A 12 -26.93 -34.91 -9.41
N GLY A 13 -28.01 -34.19 -9.78
CA GLY A 13 -29.21 -34.02 -8.93
C GLY A 13 -29.06 -33.01 -7.77
N LYS A 14 -27.89 -32.38 -7.61
CA LYS A 14 -27.66 -31.34 -6.60
C LYS A 14 -27.57 -29.96 -7.24
N ARG A 15 -28.03 -28.93 -6.53
CA ARG A 15 -28.02 -27.53 -7.00
C ARG A 15 -26.89 -26.74 -6.37
N TYR A 16 -26.26 -25.92 -7.21
CA TYR A 16 -25.16 -25.04 -6.86
C TYR A 16 -25.39 -23.65 -7.42
N VAL A 17 -24.97 -22.63 -6.69
CA VAL A 17 -24.91 -21.24 -7.16
C VAL A 17 -23.48 -20.96 -7.61
N VAL A 18 -23.31 -20.38 -8.80
CA VAL A 18 -21.99 -19.92 -9.26
C VAL A 18 -21.58 -18.70 -8.44
N GLY A 19 -20.62 -18.85 -7.54
CA GLY A 19 -20.13 -17.78 -6.67
C GLY A 19 -19.00 -16.95 -7.31
N GLU A 20 -18.28 -17.55 -8.24
CA GLU A 20 -17.18 -16.94 -8.97
C GLU A 20 -16.94 -17.63 -10.30
N VAL A 21 -16.36 -16.88 -11.23
CA VAL A 21 -15.96 -17.33 -12.57
C VAL A 21 -14.52 -16.89 -12.79
N ILE A 22 -13.64 -17.82 -13.10
CA ILE A 22 -12.23 -17.55 -13.34
C ILE A 22 -11.88 -18.11 -14.71
N SER A 23 -11.31 -17.28 -15.58
CA SER A 23 -10.84 -17.71 -16.89
C SER A 23 -9.33 -17.79 -16.90
N TYR A 24 -8.82 -18.84 -17.51
CA TYR A 24 -7.39 -19.14 -17.58
C TYR A 24 -6.95 -19.24 -19.03
N GLN A 25 -5.69 -18.92 -19.25
CA GLN A 25 -4.98 -19.21 -20.47
C GLN A 25 -3.69 -19.94 -20.13
N GLU A 26 -3.46 -21.06 -20.80
CA GLU A 26 -2.19 -21.76 -20.75
C GLU A 26 -1.11 -20.89 -21.38
N PHE A 27 -0.03 -20.66 -20.64
CA PHE A 27 1.09 -19.88 -21.12
C PHE A 27 2.18 -20.82 -21.63
N ILE A 28 2.29 -20.94 -22.96
CA ILE A 28 3.40 -21.67 -23.60
C ILE A 28 4.64 -20.76 -23.56
N VAL A 29 5.54 -21.00 -22.61
CA VAL A 29 6.82 -20.29 -22.54
C VAL A 29 7.70 -20.74 -23.71
N ASN A 30 7.89 -19.88 -24.72
CA ASN A 30 8.71 -20.16 -25.90
C ASN A 30 10.24 -20.12 -25.62
N SER A 31 10.67 -20.43 -24.39
CA SER A 31 12.07 -20.57 -24.06
C SER A 31 12.27 -21.53 -22.89
N THR A 32 12.83 -22.70 -23.20
CA THR A 32 13.80 -23.42 -22.36
C THR A 32 13.52 -23.49 -20.86
N ILE A 33 12.31 -23.86 -20.43
CA ILE A 33 12.18 -24.51 -19.12
C ILE A 33 12.61 -25.96 -19.34
N ARG A 34 13.91 -26.21 -19.13
CA ARG A 34 14.37 -27.57 -18.81
C ARG A 34 13.69 -27.94 -17.50
N TYR A 35 12.50 -28.56 -17.60
CA TYR A 35 12.08 -29.44 -16.54
C TYR A 35 13.19 -30.50 -16.44
N ALA A 36 14.06 -30.39 -15.43
CA ALA A 36 14.97 -31.46 -15.08
C ALA A 36 14.12 -32.61 -14.55
N LEU A 37 13.53 -33.38 -15.46
CA LEU A 37 12.67 -34.50 -15.16
C LEU A 37 13.42 -35.77 -15.49
N ASN A 38 13.95 -36.38 -14.44
CA ASN A 38 14.08 -37.83 -14.32
C ASN A 38 12.70 -38.51 -14.21
N ASP A 39 11.70 -38.07 -14.97
CA ASP A 39 10.44 -38.79 -15.12
C ASP A 39 10.48 -39.51 -16.48
N GLU A 40 10.98 -40.75 -16.46
CA GLU A 40 11.09 -41.65 -17.61
C GLU A 40 9.77 -41.90 -18.37
N ASN A 41 8.64 -41.41 -17.85
CA ASN A 41 7.31 -41.54 -18.48
C ASN A 41 6.91 -40.38 -19.41
N TYR A 42 7.73 -39.34 -19.59
CA TYR A 42 7.36 -38.20 -20.46
C TYR A 42 7.73 -38.41 -21.95
N LYS A 43 8.09 -39.62 -22.37
CA LYS A 43 8.36 -39.93 -23.79
C LYS A 43 7.36 -40.94 -24.32
N LYS A 44 6.18 -40.47 -24.70
CA LYS A 44 5.47 -40.87 -25.93
C LYS A 44 4.12 -40.17 -26.02
N GLU A 45 3.92 -39.45 -27.11
CA GLU A 45 2.61 -39.21 -27.73
C GLU A 45 1.54 -38.53 -26.85
N LEU A 46 1.78 -37.27 -26.50
CA LEU A 46 0.67 -36.33 -26.34
C LEU A 46 0.77 -35.36 -27.50
N GLY A 47 -0.24 -35.39 -28.38
CA GLY A 47 -0.33 -34.49 -29.52
C GLY A 47 -0.12 -33.06 -29.06
N VAL A 48 0.89 -32.41 -29.62
CA VAL A 48 1.16 -30.99 -29.41
C VAL A 48 -0.12 -30.24 -29.81
N SER A 49 -0.90 -29.76 -28.84
CA SER A 49 -2.02 -28.86 -29.17
C SER A 49 -1.40 -27.59 -29.75
N THR A 50 -1.67 -27.33 -31.02
CA THR A 50 -1.06 -26.26 -31.82
C THR A 50 -1.54 -24.84 -31.46
N GLY A 51 -2.08 -24.65 -30.25
CA GLY A 51 -2.50 -23.36 -29.71
C GLY A 51 -2.58 -23.41 -28.18
N ALA A 52 -2.41 -22.25 -27.54
CA ALA A 52 -2.61 -22.09 -26.09
C ALA A 52 -4.02 -22.55 -25.70
N GLN A 53 -4.13 -23.52 -24.80
CA GLN A 53 -5.43 -23.91 -24.26
C GLN A 53 -5.96 -22.82 -23.35
N SER A 54 -7.28 -22.70 -23.26
CA SER A 54 -7.92 -21.82 -22.31
C SER A 54 -9.13 -22.54 -21.73
N TRP A 55 -9.45 -22.26 -20.47
CA TRP A 55 -10.58 -22.86 -19.78
C TRP A 55 -11.21 -21.84 -18.83
N THR A 56 -12.43 -22.15 -18.43
CA THR A 56 -13.15 -21.39 -17.42
C THR A 56 -13.48 -22.30 -16.25
N GLU A 57 -13.17 -21.84 -15.05
CA GLU A 57 -13.55 -22.46 -13.79
C GLU A 57 -14.69 -21.70 -13.13
N TYR A 58 -15.68 -22.46 -12.66
CA TYR A 58 -16.82 -21.96 -11.93
C TYR A 58 -16.72 -22.43 -10.48
N GLY A 59 -16.57 -21.50 -9.55
CA GLY A 59 -16.64 -21.81 -8.13
C GLY A 59 -18.10 -22.02 -7.73
N LEU A 60 -18.45 -23.25 -7.38
CA LEU A 60 -19.81 -23.70 -7.12
C LEU A 60 -20.08 -23.74 -5.62
N MET A 61 -21.01 -22.91 -5.17
CA MET A 61 -21.51 -22.89 -3.79
C MET A 61 -22.75 -23.78 -3.69
N PRO A 62 -22.69 -24.91 -2.98
CA PRO A 62 -23.87 -25.75 -2.79
C PRO A 62 -24.99 -24.99 -2.06
N VAL A 63 -26.24 -25.24 -2.47
CA VAL A 63 -27.40 -24.56 -1.87
C VAL A 63 -27.66 -25.02 -0.43
N ASN A 64 -27.34 -26.29 -0.13
CA ASN A 64 -27.66 -26.97 1.13
C ASN A 64 -26.42 -27.40 1.93
N GLU A 65 -25.22 -27.19 1.41
CA GLU A 65 -23.95 -27.66 2.02
C GLU A 65 -22.97 -26.48 2.11
N THR A 66 -21.78 -26.69 2.67
CA THR A 66 -20.75 -25.66 2.80
C THR A 66 -19.57 -25.83 1.86
N ASP A 67 -19.35 -27.05 1.37
CA ASP A 67 -18.10 -27.41 0.71
C ASP A 67 -18.13 -26.94 -0.75
N LYS A 68 -17.25 -25.97 -1.03
CA LYS A 68 -17.12 -25.39 -2.37
C LYS A 68 -16.66 -26.46 -3.35
N LYS A 69 -17.32 -26.52 -4.48
CA LYS A 69 -16.93 -27.37 -5.61
C LYS A 69 -16.49 -26.50 -6.79
N TRP A 70 -15.89 -27.13 -7.77
CA TRP A 70 -15.41 -26.48 -8.98
C TRP A 70 -15.95 -27.21 -10.19
N LEU A 71 -16.29 -26.43 -11.20
CA LEU A 71 -16.61 -26.92 -12.53
C LEU A 71 -15.67 -26.28 -13.52
N THR A 72 -14.84 -27.08 -14.18
CA THR A 72 -13.84 -26.64 -15.15
C THR A 72 -14.27 -27.06 -16.55
N ILE A 73 -14.38 -26.07 -17.44
CA ILE A 73 -14.77 -26.27 -18.85
C ILE A 73 -13.66 -25.72 -19.74
N VAL A 74 -13.03 -26.59 -20.52
CA VAL A 74 -12.07 -26.18 -21.56
C VAL A 74 -12.81 -25.44 -22.67
N ASN A 75 -12.28 -24.30 -23.08
CA ASN A 75 -12.91 -23.47 -24.11
C ASN A 75 -12.90 -24.23 -25.46
N GLY A 76 -14.09 -24.42 -26.03
CA GLY A 76 -14.28 -25.20 -27.27
C GLY A 76 -14.63 -26.68 -27.03
N GLU A 77 -14.49 -27.19 -25.82
CA GLU A 77 -14.97 -28.53 -25.44
C GLU A 77 -16.51 -28.60 -25.50
N LYS A 78 -17.03 -29.73 -25.98
CA LYS A 78 -18.45 -29.93 -26.25
C LYS A 78 -19.04 -31.14 -25.55
N GLU A 79 -18.21 -32.10 -25.15
CA GLU A 79 -18.70 -33.37 -24.61
C GLU A 79 -18.56 -33.44 -23.09
N TYR A 80 -17.43 -33.01 -22.55
CA TYR A 80 -17.08 -33.26 -21.16
C TYR A 80 -16.66 -31.99 -20.41
N CYS A 81 -16.73 -32.07 -19.10
CA CYS A 81 -16.20 -31.07 -18.19
C CYS A 81 -15.73 -31.77 -16.92
N THR A 82 -14.98 -31.06 -16.11
CA THR A 82 -14.44 -31.58 -14.86
C THR A 82 -15.23 -31.02 -13.70
N PHE A 83 -15.75 -31.90 -12.85
CA PHE A 83 -16.41 -31.53 -11.61
C PHE A 83 -15.58 -32.02 -10.43
N SER A 84 -15.02 -31.09 -9.66
CA SER A 84 -14.02 -31.37 -8.63
C SER A 84 -14.32 -30.66 -7.32
N GLU A 85 -13.60 -31.08 -6.28
CA GLU A 85 -13.60 -30.45 -4.97
C GLU A 85 -12.18 -30.37 -4.42
N PRO A 86 -11.88 -29.35 -3.59
CA PRO A 86 -10.58 -29.24 -2.95
C PRO A 86 -10.37 -30.39 -1.97
N ILE A 87 -9.15 -30.90 -1.91
CA ILE A 87 -8.77 -31.99 -1.00
C ILE A 87 -7.43 -31.69 -0.33
N LEU A 88 -7.25 -32.24 0.87
CA LEU A 88 -5.99 -32.13 1.60
C LEU A 88 -5.11 -33.35 1.31
N ARG A 89 -4.40 -33.31 0.18
CA ARG A 89 -3.48 -34.40 -0.22
C ARG A 89 -2.37 -33.90 -1.13
N SER A 90 -1.12 -34.17 -0.77
CA SER A 90 0.05 -33.69 -1.54
C SER A 90 0.47 -34.57 -2.73
N THR A 91 -0.07 -35.79 -2.86
CA THR A 91 0.32 -36.74 -3.92
C THR A 91 -0.90 -37.38 -4.60
N PRO A 92 -0.81 -37.76 -5.89
CA PRO A 92 -1.91 -38.42 -6.59
C PRO A 92 -2.30 -39.75 -5.92
N PRO A 93 -3.59 -40.14 -5.90
CA PRO A 93 -4.00 -41.47 -5.45
C PRO A 93 -3.37 -42.59 -6.30
N ARG A 94 -3.24 -43.78 -5.71
CA ARG A 94 -2.74 -44.96 -6.44
C ARG A 94 -3.59 -45.22 -7.68
N GLY A 95 -2.94 -45.43 -8.82
CA GLY A 95 -3.60 -45.70 -10.11
C GLY A 95 -3.81 -44.47 -10.99
N PHE A 96 -3.60 -43.26 -10.45
CA PHE A 96 -3.57 -42.03 -11.25
C PHE A 96 -2.24 -41.91 -12.01
N ARG A 97 -2.31 -41.48 -13.27
CA ARG A 97 -1.15 -41.21 -14.13
C ARG A 97 -1.17 -39.76 -14.58
N LEU A 98 0.01 -39.16 -14.71
CA LEU A 98 0.13 -37.80 -15.23
C LEU A 98 -0.49 -37.75 -16.63
N HIS A 99 -1.43 -36.84 -16.81
CA HIS A 99 -2.14 -36.65 -18.06
C HIS A 99 -1.72 -35.36 -18.74
N ASP A 100 -1.64 -34.27 -17.97
CA ASP A 100 -1.25 -32.96 -18.48
C ASP A 100 -0.49 -32.14 -17.43
N LYS A 101 0.27 -31.15 -17.87
CA LYS A 101 0.94 -30.17 -17.00
C LYS A 101 1.29 -28.91 -17.81
N GLY A 102 1.29 -27.78 -17.14
CA GLY A 102 1.65 -26.52 -17.77
C GLY A 102 1.72 -25.37 -16.78
N ILE A 103 1.77 -24.16 -17.31
CA ILE A 103 1.63 -22.93 -16.55
C ILE A 103 0.31 -22.31 -16.93
N GLU A 104 -0.55 -22.09 -15.95
CA GLU A 104 -1.81 -21.37 -16.12
C GLU A 104 -1.63 -19.91 -15.71
N ARG A 105 -2.28 -19.00 -16.44
CA ARG A 105 -2.40 -17.60 -16.07
C ARG A 105 -3.87 -17.20 -16.02
N VAL A 106 -4.27 -16.56 -14.93
CA VAL A 106 -5.61 -16.00 -14.78
C VAL A 106 -5.77 -14.80 -15.71
N THR A 107 -6.74 -14.86 -16.63
CA THR A 107 -7.04 -13.80 -17.60
C THR A 107 -8.21 -12.92 -17.18
N SER A 108 -9.18 -13.48 -16.45
CA SER A 108 -10.33 -12.73 -15.93
C SER A 108 -10.88 -13.35 -14.66
N VAL A 109 -11.40 -12.53 -13.76
CA VAL A 109 -12.05 -12.96 -12.53
C VAL A 109 -13.36 -12.21 -12.34
N GLU A 110 -14.44 -12.94 -12.10
CA GLU A 110 -15.73 -12.41 -11.68
C GLU A 110 -16.17 -13.06 -10.36
N GLY A 111 -16.88 -12.31 -9.51
CA GLY A 111 -17.46 -12.83 -8.27
C GLY A 111 -16.51 -12.78 -7.07
N GLN A 112 -16.67 -13.72 -6.12
CA GLN A 112 -16.01 -13.68 -4.81
C GLN A 112 -14.67 -14.42 -4.73
N SER A 113 -13.88 -14.42 -5.81
CA SER A 113 -12.60 -15.12 -5.84
C SER A 113 -11.50 -14.39 -5.06
N LYS A 114 -10.51 -15.15 -4.61
CA LYS A 114 -9.23 -14.63 -4.09
C LYS A 114 -8.19 -14.45 -5.20
N ALA A 115 -8.34 -15.16 -6.32
CA ALA A 115 -7.48 -15.04 -7.47
C ALA A 115 -7.62 -13.66 -8.12
N ARG A 116 -6.58 -13.22 -8.81
CA ARG A 116 -6.50 -11.96 -9.52
C ARG A 116 -6.02 -12.18 -10.94
N THR A 117 -6.45 -11.32 -11.85
CA THR A 117 -5.91 -11.29 -13.21
C THR A 117 -4.39 -11.13 -13.16
N GLY A 118 -3.68 -12.03 -13.85
CA GLY A 118 -2.23 -12.10 -13.85
C GLY A 118 -1.62 -13.08 -12.84
N ASP A 119 -2.41 -13.65 -11.92
CA ASP A 119 -1.92 -14.73 -11.07
C ASP A 119 -1.54 -15.95 -11.93
N GLU A 120 -0.45 -16.63 -11.53
CA GLU A 120 0.13 -17.77 -12.25
C GLU A 120 0.32 -18.97 -11.32
N ALA A 121 0.04 -20.16 -11.86
CA ALA A 121 0.31 -21.43 -11.18
C ALA A 121 0.91 -22.47 -12.13
N ASP A 122 1.80 -23.30 -11.59
CA ASP A 122 2.27 -24.52 -12.25
C ASP A 122 1.30 -25.65 -11.94
N TYR A 123 0.53 -26.09 -12.95
CA TYR A 123 -0.50 -27.11 -12.79
C TYR A 123 0.00 -28.49 -13.25
N LYS A 124 -0.51 -29.53 -12.60
CA LYS A 124 -0.38 -30.93 -13.03
C LYS A 124 -1.73 -31.61 -12.91
N GLU A 125 -2.22 -32.16 -14.01
CA GLU A 125 -3.42 -32.99 -14.06
C GLU A 125 -3.04 -34.47 -14.14
N TYR A 126 -3.63 -35.27 -13.26
CA TYR A 126 -3.52 -36.72 -13.26
C TYR A 126 -4.89 -37.34 -13.54
N ARG A 127 -4.92 -38.44 -14.29
CA ARG A 127 -6.15 -39.18 -14.59
C ARG A 127 -6.07 -40.65 -14.18
N ALA A 128 -7.23 -41.20 -13.79
CA ALA A 128 -7.45 -42.62 -13.64
C ALA A 128 -8.80 -43.01 -14.25
N VAL A 129 -8.84 -44.11 -15.00
CA VAL A 129 -10.09 -44.67 -15.52
C VAL A 129 -10.49 -45.85 -14.63
N GLN A 130 -11.69 -45.78 -14.06
CA GLN A 130 -12.25 -46.86 -13.23
C GLN A 130 -13.72 -47.05 -13.58
N LYS A 131 -14.12 -48.28 -13.93
CA LYS A 131 -15.53 -48.63 -14.25
C LYS A 131 -16.18 -47.62 -15.21
N ASP A 132 -15.51 -47.34 -16.34
CA ASP A 132 -15.93 -46.43 -17.40
C ASP A 132 -16.08 -44.94 -17.01
N LYS A 133 -15.62 -44.58 -15.80
CA LYS A 133 -15.53 -43.18 -15.35
C LYS A 133 -14.08 -42.72 -15.38
N THR A 134 -13.88 -41.47 -15.77
CA THR A 134 -12.57 -40.81 -15.71
C THR A 134 -12.51 -39.92 -14.48
N PHE A 135 -11.63 -40.25 -13.55
CA PHE A 135 -11.33 -39.44 -12.39
C PHE A 135 -10.11 -38.58 -12.65
N VAL A 136 -10.11 -37.39 -12.07
CA VAL A 136 -9.06 -36.39 -12.19
C VAL A 136 -8.51 -36.00 -10.83
N PHE A 137 -7.24 -35.64 -10.79
CA PHE A 137 -6.57 -35.10 -9.62
C PHE A 137 -5.62 -34.00 -10.08
N PHE A 138 -5.74 -32.81 -9.47
CA PHE A 138 -4.95 -31.63 -9.80
C PHE A 138 -4.01 -31.29 -8.66
N ILE A 139 -2.83 -30.81 -9.02
CA ILE A 139 -1.92 -30.09 -8.14
C ILE A 139 -1.57 -28.77 -8.83
N GLU A 140 -1.86 -27.66 -8.17
CA GLU A 140 -1.54 -26.30 -8.63
C GLU A 140 -0.59 -25.66 -7.65
N ASN A 141 0.60 -25.27 -8.12
CA ASN A 141 1.56 -24.53 -7.31
C ASN A 141 1.52 -23.06 -7.73
N TRP A 142 0.81 -22.25 -6.96
CA TRP A 142 0.71 -20.82 -7.19
C TRP A 142 2.04 -20.14 -6.88
N ARG A 143 2.45 -19.19 -7.73
CA ARG A 143 3.69 -18.41 -7.52
C ARG A 143 3.70 -17.56 -6.24
N GLY A 144 2.55 -17.40 -5.59
CA GLY A 144 2.40 -16.82 -4.24
C GLY A 144 2.73 -17.77 -3.08
N GLY A 145 3.22 -18.99 -3.36
CA GLY A 145 3.64 -19.96 -2.34
C GLY A 145 2.53 -20.86 -1.80
N LEU A 146 1.35 -20.86 -2.43
CA LEU A 146 0.24 -21.76 -2.09
C LEU A 146 0.22 -22.95 -3.04
N THR A 147 -0.01 -24.15 -2.51
CA THR A 147 -0.29 -25.32 -3.34
C THR A 147 -1.70 -25.79 -3.08
N ASP A 148 -2.54 -25.76 -4.12
CA ASP A 148 -3.90 -26.27 -4.08
C ASP A 148 -3.96 -27.67 -4.71
N GLN A 149 -4.82 -28.52 -4.14
CA GLN A 149 -5.10 -29.83 -4.71
C GLN A 149 -6.60 -30.05 -4.80
N ALA A 150 -7.03 -30.64 -5.90
CA ALA A 150 -8.43 -30.94 -6.16
C ALA A 150 -8.57 -32.34 -6.74
N GLN A 151 -9.69 -33.00 -6.43
CA GLN A 151 -10.03 -34.28 -7.03
C GLN A 151 -11.46 -34.24 -7.54
N GLY A 152 -11.72 -34.93 -8.64
CA GLY A 152 -13.02 -34.90 -9.28
C GLY A 152 -13.25 -36.01 -10.29
N GLU A 153 -14.33 -35.84 -11.04
CA GLU A 153 -14.77 -36.73 -12.11
C GLU A 153 -15.00 -35.91 -13.39
N ARG A 154 -14.65 -36.49 -14.54
CA ARG A 154 -15.11 -35.97 -15.83
C ARG A 154 -16.56 -36.40 -16.04
N ILE A 155 -17.46 -35.42 -16.14
CA ILE A 155 -18.89 -35.62 -16.38
C ILE A 155 -19.27 -35.05 -17.73
N ARG A 156 -20.39 -35.52 -18.30
CA ARG A 156 -20.87 -34.99 -19.58
C ARG A 156 -21.41 -33.59 -19.40
N LEU A 157 -21.10 -32.70 -20.34
CA LEU A 157 -21.67 -31.35 -20.36
C LEU A 157 -23.20 -31.38 -20.48
N SER A 158 -23.77 -32.39 -21.14
CA SER A 158 -25.21 -32.61 -21.25
C SER A 158 -25.90 -32.84 -19.90
N ASP A 159 -25.16 -33.27 -18.87
CA ASP A 159 -25.72 -33.58 -17.56
C ASP A 159 -25.86 -32.33 -16.67
N ILE A 160 -25.34 -31.18 -17.14
CA ILE A 160 -25.37 -29.91 -16.43
C ILE A 160 -26.56 -29.09 -16.90
N HIS A 161 -27.43 -28.75 -15.95
CA HIS A 161 -28.68 -28.06 -16.25
C HIS A 161 -28.73 -26.71 -15.52
N ARG A 162 -28.93 -25.62 -16.26
CA ARG A 162 -29.23 -24.33 -15.64
C ARG A 162 -30.67 -24.33 -15.13
N ARG A 163 -30.87 -23.99 -13.85
CA ARG A 163 -32.21 -23.91 -13.23
C ARG A 163 -32.61 -22.46 -13.02
N ARG A 164 -33.88 -22.15 -13.30
CA ARG A 164 -34.48 -20.80 -13.15
C ARG A 164 -35.79 -20.80 -12.37
N ASP A 165 -36.14 -21.93 -11.75
CA ASP A 165 -37.31 -22.04 -10.89
C ASP A 165 -37.20 -21.16 -9.63
N GLN A 166 -38.31 -21.04 -8.90
CA GLN A 166 -38.38 -20.15 -7.73
C GLN A 166 -37.34 -20.48 -6.65
N ALA A 167 -37.05 -21.77 -6.43
CA ALA A 167 -36.04 -22.18 -5.45
C ALA A 167 -34.62 -21.80 -5.92
N ALA A 168 -34.32 -21.92 -7.22
CA ALA A 168 -33.07 -21.43 -7.80
C ALA A 168 -32.92 -19.91 -7.63
N GLN A 169 -33.96 -19.13 -7.91
CA GLN A 169 -33.93 -17.68 -7.73
C GLN A 169 -33.72 -17.27 -6.28
N ALA A 170 -34.35 -17.97 -5.32
CA ALA A 170 -34.15 -17.74 -3.90
C ALA A 170 -32.71 -18.02 -3.45
N ALA A 171 -32.12 -19.13 -3.90
CA ALA A 171 -30.73 -19.48 -3.61
C ALA A 171 -29.75 -18.45 -4.21
N SER A 172 -29.92 -18.08 -5.47
CA SER A 172 -29.15 -17.04 -6.16
C SER A 172 -29.19 -15.71 -5.40
N LYS A 173 -30.40 -15.27 -4.99
CA LYS A 173 -30.58 -14.03 -4.23
C LYS A 173 -29.88 -14.08 -2.86
N LYS A 174 -29.93 -15.22 -2.16
CA LYS A 174 -29.26 -15.41 -0.87
C LYS A 174 -27.74 -15.22 -0.99
N VAL A 175 -27.11 -15.90 -1.95
CA VAL A 175 -25.65 -15.82 -2.18
C VAL A 175 -25.25 -14.42 -2.62
N ARG A 176 -25.98 -13.80 -3.56
CA ARG A 176 -25.74 -12.43 -4.01
C ARG A 176 -25.82 -11.40 -2.87
N ASN A 177 -26.82 -11.52 -2.00
CA ASN A 177 -26.97 -10.62 -0.86
C ASN A 177 -25.85 -10.81 0.18
N ALA A 178 -25.43 -12.04 0.43
CA ALA A 178 -24.28 -12.33 1.30
C ALA A 178 -22.99 -11.71 0.73
N ALA A 179 -22.79 -11.84 -0.58
CA ALA A 179 -21.64 -11.23 -1.26
C ALA A 179 -21.63 -9.71 -1.14
N ARG A 180 -22.77 -9.06 -1.40
CA ARG A 180 -22.94 -7.61 -1.24
C ARG A 180 -22.67 -7.17 0.19
N ARG A 181 -23.20 -7.88 1.20
CA ARG A 181 -22.97 -7.53 2.61
C ARG A 181 -21.48 -7.52 2.96
N LYS A 182 -20.71 -8.51 2.52
CA LYS A 182 -19.25 -8.58 2.77
C LYS A 182 -18.51 -7.37 2.18
N GLU A 183 -18.91 -6.93 0.99
CA GLU A 183 -18.33 -5.74 0.35
C GLU A 183 -18.67 -4.46 1.10
N TRP A 184 -19.92 -4.29 1.54
CA TRP A 184 -20.35 -3.17 2.37
C TRP A 184 -19.65 -3.12 3.72
N THR A 185 -19.43 -4.26 4.37
CA THR A 185 -18.66 -4.31 5.63
C THR A 185 -17.20 -3.88 5.42
N ARG A 186 -16.56 -4.32 4.33
CA ARG A 186 -15.19 -3.90 3.98
C ARG A 186 -15.11 -2.39 3.75
N LEU A 187 -16.02 -1.83 2.95
CA LEU A 187 -16.07 -0.40 2.69
C LEU A 187 -16.40 0.40 3.96
N GLY A 188 -17.37 -0.06 4.76
CA GLY A 188 -17.77 0.59 6.01
C GLY A 188 -16.63 0.67 7.03
N LEU A 189 -15.81 -0.38 7.15
CA LEU A 189 -14.60 -0.37 7.98
C LEU A 189 -13.58 0.68 7.50
N SER A 190 -13.33 0.74 6.19
CA SER A 190 -12.42 1.73 5.61
C SER A 190 -12.90 3.18 5.84
N TRP A 191 -14.18 3.44 5.60
CA TRP A 191 -14.77 4.76 5.83
C TRP A 191 -14.79 5.13 7.32
N GLY A 192 -15.04 4.16 8.21
CA GLY A 192 -14.98 4.39 9.66
C GLY A 192 -13.60 4.86 10.13
N ILE A 193 -12.53 4.27 9.62
CA ILE A 193 -11.15 4.68 9.94
C ILE A 193 -10.85 6.09 9.42
N ILE A 194 -11.25 6.39 8.18
CA ILE A 194 -11.05 7.72 7.58
C ILE A 194 -11.82 8.79 8.36
N LEU A 195 -13.06 8.52 8.73
CA LEU A 195 -13.89 9.45 9.51
C LEU A 195 -13.37 9.64 10.93
N LEU A 196 -12.82 8.60 11.57
CA LEU A 196 -12.13 8.73 12.86
C LEU A 196 -10.87 9.59 12.75
N PHE A 197 -10.08 9.42 11.68
CA PHE A 197 -8.89 10.22 11.42
C PHE A 197 -9.25 11.70 11.16
N LEU A 198 -10.28 11.96 10.35
CA LEU A 198 -10.80 13.32 10.14
C LEU A 198 -11.38 13.90 11.44
N GLY A 199 -12.13 13.12 12.21
CA GLY A 199 -12.63 13.54 13.52
C GLY A 199 -11.50 13.95 14.47
N TYR A 200 -10.41 13.19 14.51
CA TYR A 200 -9.22 13.54 15.30
C TYR A 200 -8.59 14.87 14.87
N LEU A 201 -8.50 15.14 13.56
CA LEU A 201 -7.99 16.41 13.02
C LEU A 201 -8.91 17.62 13.29
N PHE A 202 -10.23 17.42 13.33
CA PHE A 202 -11.20 18.51 13.49
C PHE A 202 -11.67 18.74 14.94
N ILE A 203 -11.41 17.80 15.86
CA ILE A 203 -11.79 17.91 17.29
C ILE A 203 -10.61 18.38 18.16
N GLY A 204 -9.36 18.21 17.71
CA GLY A 204 -8.18 18.71 18.41
C GLY A 204 -7.81 20.14 17.99
N ASP A 205 -7.35 20.97 18.93
CA ASP A 205 -6.67 22.26 18.67
C ASP A 205 -5.30 22.09 17.97
N LEU A 206 -5.03 20.94 17.36
CA LEU A 206 -3.75 20.62 16.72
C LEU A 206 -3.66 21.35 15.37
N SER A 207 -2.70 22.27 15.28
CA SER A 207 -2.37 22.87 13.99
C SER A 207 -1.74 21.83 13.06
N TRP A 208 -1.90 22.00 11.74
CA TRP A 208 -1.26 21.15 10.73
C TRP A 208 0.26 21.03 10.95
N HIS A 209 0.90 22.10 11.41
CA HIS A 209 2.33 22.14 11.69
C HIS A 209 2.73 21.31 12.92
N GLU A 210 1.89 21.25 13.97
CA GLU A 210 2.11 20.37 15.12
C GLU A 210 1.95 18.88 14.76
N LEU A 211 0.99 18.56 13.88
CA LEU A 211 0.86 17.19 13.35
C LEU A 211 2.10 16.79 12.53
N ARG A 212 2.57 17.69 11.66
CA ARG A 212 3.73 17.48 10.79
C ARG A 212 4.99 17.21 11.61
N ASP A 213 5.15 17.96 12.70
CA ASP A 213 6.23 17.81 13.67
C ASP A 213 6.20 16.44 14.37
N GLU A 214 5.03 15.97 14.83
CA GLU A 214 4.87 14.65 15.48
C GLU A 214 5.25 13.47 14.57
N VAL A 215 5.01 13.59 13.25
CA VAL A 215 5.35 12.55 12.26
C VAL A 215 6.75 12.70 11.66
N GLY A 216 7.61 13.53 12.26
CA GLY A 216 9.02 13.65 11.92
C GLY A 216 9.35 14.65 10.81
N PHE A 217 8.43 15.56 10.48
CA PHE A 217 8.60 16.61 9.48
C PHE A 217 8.40 18.01 10.12
N PRO A 218 9.29 18.44 11.04
CA PRO A 218 9.17 19.73 11.75
C PRO A 218 9.12 20.92 10.80
N TYR A 219 8.47 22.01 11.22
CA TYR A 219 8.50 23.28 10.49
C TYR A 219 9.87 23.94 10.61
N THR A 220 10.42 24.38 9.47
CA THR A 220 11.79 24.90 9.35
C THR A 220 11.83 26.43 9.35
N MET A 221 12.97 27.00 9.74
CA MET A 221 13.19 28.45 9.67
C MET A 221 13.14 28.93 8.21
N GLU A 222 13.66 28.15 7.27
CA GLU A 222 13.62 28.49 5.85
C GLU A 222 12.18 28.51 5.28
N GLU A 223 11.34 27.53 5.64
CA GLU A 223 9.93 27.51 5.25
C GLU A 223 9.19 28.73 5.83
N ARG A 224 9.43 29.07 7.11
CA ARG A 224 8.85 30.27 7.74
C ARG A 224 9.17 31.55 6.98
N ILE A 225 10.43 31.70 6.56
CA ILE A 225 10.89 32.87 5.82
C ILE A 225 10.20 32.95 4.45
N LYS A 226 10.05 31.82 3.74
CA LYS A 226 9.37 31.77 2.44
C LYS A 226 7.87 32.03 2.51
N ASP A 227 7.22 31.61 3.59
CA ASP A 227 5.77 31.78 3.79
C ASP A 227 5.39 33.19 4.29
N SER A 228 6.39 34.06 4.51
CA SER A 228 6.23 35.39 5.09
C SER A 228 6.41 36.51 4.08
N TYR A 229 5.58 37.56 4.18
CA TYR A 229 5.61 38.71 3.26
C TYR A 229 6.71 39.75 3.58
N TYR A 230 7.37 39.65 4.73
CA TYR A 230 8.32 40.65 5.23
C TYR A 230 9.79 40.21 5.13
N TYR A 231 10.05 39.07 4.48
CA TYR A 231 11.39 38.70 4.03
C TYR A 231 11.51 38.83 2.52
N GLU A 232 12.60 39.44 2.05
CA GLU A 232 12.89 39.60 0.62
C GLU A 232 14.18 38.87 0.27
N SER A 233 14.14 37.99 -0.73
CA SER A 233 15.28 37.17 -1.14
C SER A 233 16.38 38.02 -1.77
N GLN A 234 17.61 37.86 -1.28
CA GLN A 234 18.83 38.51 -1.79
C GLN A 234 19.76 37.54 -2.52
N GLY A 235 19.42 36.25 -2.55
CA GLY A 235 20.20 35.20 -3.23
C GLY A 235 20.79 34.18 -2.27
N THR A 236 22.00 33.71 -2.55
CA THR A 236 22.67 32.66 -1.79
C THR A 236 24.13 33.04 -1.57
N LYS A 237 24.59 32.91 -0.33
CA LYS A 237 25.95 33.21 0.10
C LYS A 237 26.46 32.00 0.89
N ASP A 238 27.59 31.44 0.47
CA ASP A 238 28.26 30.32 1.14
C ASP A 238 27.33 29.13 1.47
N GLY A 239 26.38 28.82 0.57
CA GLY A 239 25.44 27.71 0.74
C GLY A 239 24.21 28.00 1.62
N LEU A 240 24.13 29.20 2.20
CA LEU A 240 22.98 29.73 2.93
C LEU A 240 22.17 30.69 2.05
N LYS A 241 20.85 30.67 2.19
CA LYS A 241 19.97 31.61 1.51
C LYS A 241 19.92 32.90 2.29
N VAL A 242 20.06 34.02 1.59
CA VAL A 242 20.12 35.35 2.20
C VAL A 242 18.83 36.09 1.93
N TYR A 243 18.29 36.69 2.98
CA TYR A 243 17.09 37.50 2.96
C TYR A 243 17.31 38.83 3.68
N THR A 244 16.57 39.85 3.31
CA THR A 244 16.38 41.06 4.13
C THR A 244 15.06 40.96 4.87
N SER A 245 15.05 41.30 6.16
CA SER A 245 13.84 41.35 7.01
C SER A 245 13.39 42.79 7.19
N LYS A 246 12.08 43.05 7.09
CA LYS A 246 11.47 44.35 7.45
C LYS A 246 11.34 44.55 8.95
N GLN A 247 11.65 43.52 9.74
CA GLN A 247 11.62 43.55 11.20
C GLN A 247 13.00 43.86 11.76
N ASP A 248 13.05 44.33 13.00
CA ASP A 248 14.31 44.45 13.74
C ASP A 248 14.92 43.05 14.01
N PRO A 249 16.23 42.96 14.35
CA PRO A 249 16.91 41.69 14.56
C PRO A 249 16.30 40.83 15.68
N ASN A 250 15.81 41.45 16.75
CA ASN A 250 15.23 40.72 17.88
C ASN A 250 13.84 40.17 17.52
N ALA A 251 13.01 40.96 16.84
CA ALA A 251 11.72 40.50 16.33
C ALA A 251 11.89 39.37 15.29
N THR A 252 12.88 39.48 14.42
CA THR A 252 13.26 38.44 13.47
C THR A 252 13.67 37.16 14.20
N ALA A 253 14.50 37.26 15.24
CA ALA A 253 14.91 36.10 16.03
C ALA A 253 13.71 35.42 16.72
N ILE A 254 12.81 36.21 17.33
CA ILE A 254 11.59 35.72 17.97
C ILE A 254 10.71 34.95 16.97
N ASP A 255 10.52 35.50 15.76
CA ASP A 255 9.71 34.88 14.71
C ASP A 255 10.25 33.51 14.28
N LEU A 256 11.58 33.40 14.12
CA LEU A 256 12.22 32.14 13.74
C LEU A 256 12.18 31.12 14.89
N ILE A 257 12.35 31.55 16.14
CA ILE A 257 12.23 30.68 17.32
C ILE A 257 10.79 30.13 17.44
N ASP A 258 9.78 30.97 17.24
CA ASP A 258 8.38 30.55 17.27
C ASP A 258 8.08 29.53 16.16
N ALA A 259 8.65 29.72 14.97
CA ALA A 259 8.43 28.85 13.82
C ALA A 259 8.91 27.41 14.06
N VAL A 260 10.04 27.26 14.75
CA VAL A 260 10.59 25.94 15.11
C VAL A 260 10.09 25.44 16.47
N TYR A 261 9.02 26.03 17.00
CA TYR A 261 8.42 25.66 18.29
C TYR A 261 9.41 25.69 19.47
N GLY A 262 10.36 26.62 19.45
CA GLY A 262 11.39 26.73 20.48
C GLY A 262 12.44 25.61 20.47
N LYS A 263 12.39 24.67 19.51
CA LYS A 263 13.34 23.56 19.36
C LYS A 263 14.69 24.02 18.82
N VAL A 264 15.39 24.79 19.64
CA VAL A 264 16.72 25.33 19.37
C VAL A 264 17.76 24.55 20.18
N TYR A 265 18.91 24.30 19.58
CA TYR A 265 20.07 23.72 20.24
C TYR A 265 20.81 24.77 21.08
N THR A 266 21.07 25.94 20.49
CA THR A 266 21.62 27.11 21.19
C THR A 266 21.33 28.39 20.42
N ILE A 267 21.42 29.53 21.10
CA ILE A 267 21.31 30.86 20.51
C ILE A 267 22.49 31.70 21.00
N LYS A 268 23.30 32.19 20.06
CA LYS A 268 24.44 33.06 20.36
C LYS A 268 24.12 34.50 19.96
N GLN A 269 24.60 35.46 20.73
CA GLN A 269 24.36 36.87 20.43
C GLN A 269 25.60 37.71 20.72
N ASP A 270 25.98 38.53 19.73
CA ASP A 270 27.00 39.55 19.88
C ASP A 270 26.36 40.94 19.85
N THR A 271 26.31 41.59 21.01
CA THR A 271 25.79 42.96 21.14
C THR A 271 26.87 44.04 21.01
N LYS A 272 28.15 43.65 20.91
CA LYS A 272 29.31 44.56 20.90
C LYS A 272 29.83 44.81 19.48
N SER A 273 29.65 43.86 18.56
CA SER A 273 29.98 44.04 17.15
C SER A 273 29.12 45.15 16.51
N PRO A 274 29.68 45.97 15.59
CA PRO A 274 28.91 46.94 14.81
C PRO A 274 27.72 46.31 14.08
N GLU A 275 27.85 45.04 13.68
CA GLU A 275 26.85 44.31 12.91
C GLU A 275 25.81 43.58 13.77
N LYS A 276 25.96 43.60 15.11
CA LYS A 276 25.02 43.02 16.11
C LYS A 276 24.42 41.67 15.71
N TRP A 277 25.21 40.61 15.81
CA TRP A 277 24.82 39.28 15.31
C TRP A 277 23.94 38.51 16.29
N ILE A 278 22.94 37.79 15.78
CA ILE A 278 22.19 36.76 16.49
C ILE A 278 22.25 35.48 15.66
N VAL A 279 22.63 34.36 16.27
CA VAL A 279 22.77 33.08 15.59
C VAL A 279 21.89 32.04 16.29
N ILE A 280 20.97 31.45 15.54
CA ILE A 280 20.06 30.42 16.02
C ILE A 280 20.50 29.08 15.44
N TYR A 281 20.80 28.13 16.31
CA TYR A 281 21.10 26.76 15.93
C TYR A 281 19.92 25.87 16.26
N THR A 282 19.49 25.06 15.30
CA THR A 282 18.63 23.89 15.55
C THR A 282 19.41 22.62 15.26
N THR A 283 18.80 21.45 15.42
CA THR A 283 19.43 20.17 15.08
C THR A 283 19.83 20.07 13.61
N ASN A 284 19.10 20.74 12.71
CA ASN A 284 19.25 20.58 11.25
C ASN A 284 19.58 21.87 10.50
N GLU A 285 19.25 23.04 11.07
CA GLU A 285 19.39 24.34 10.42
C GLU A 285 20.19 25.33 11.29
N VAL A 286 20.76 26.32 10.61
CA VAL A 286 21.34 27.49 11.21
C VAL A 286 20.69 28.72 10.60
N SER A 287 20.44 29.74 11.43
CA SER A 287 20.11 31.08 10.96
C SER A 287 21.05 32.11 11.58
N VAL A 288 21.60 32.98 10.74
CA VAL A 288 22.46 34.10 11.12
C VAL A 288 21.74 35.39 10.80
N ILE A 289 21.44 36.17 11.84
CA ILE A 289 20.79 37.47 11.74
C ILE A 289 21.85 38.53 12.01
N SER A 290 21.96 39.52 11.13
CA SER A 290 22.89 40.64 11.26
C SER A 290 22.24 41.95 10.86
N THR A 291 22.80 43.06 11.34
CA THR A 291 22.33 44.41 10.99
C THR A 291 23.44 45.16 10.28
N VAL A 292 23.18 45.64 9.07
CA VAL A 292 24.12 46.51 8.34
C VAL A 292 23.35 47.72 7.85
N ASN A 293 23.78 48.93 8.25
CA ASN A 293 23.14 50.20 7.89
C ASN A 293 21.61 50.20 8.16
N ASP A 294 21.22 49.81 9.38
CA ASP A 294 19.82 49.68 9.82
C ASP A 294 18.96 48.68 9.02
N THR A 295 19.57 47.87 8.16
CA THR A 295 18.92 46.78 7.43
C THR A 295 19.22 45.45 8.11
N THR A 296 18.17 44.71 8.46
CA THR A 296 18.28 43.36 9.03
C THR A 296 18.47 42.34 7.91
N TYR A 297 19.58 41.62 7.93
CA TYR A 297 19.86 40.50 7.03
C TYR A 297 19.69 39.18 7.78
N VAL A 298 19.19 38.18 7.06
CA VAL A 298 18.98 36.82 7.57
C VAL A 298 19.57 35.82 6.59
N GLU A 299 20.60 35.12 7.01
CA GLU A 299 21.15 33.96 6.31
C GLU A 299 20.52 32.71 6.95
N VAL A 300 19.96 31.79 6.16
CA VAL A 300 19.31 30.56 6.66
C VAL A 300 19.65 29.37 5.76
N GLY A 301 19.81 28.19 6.37
CA GLY A 301 19.97 26.95 5.63
C GLY A 301 20.35 25.78 6.53
N LEU A 302 20.66 24.65 5.90
CA LEU A 302 21.07 23.44 6.61
C LEU A 302 22.39 23.69 7.36
N LEU A 303 22.48 23.23 8.61
CA LEU A 303 23.65 23.40 9.47
C LEU A 303 24.95 22.88 8.80
N LYS A 304 24.85 21.76 8.06
CA LYS A 304 25.98 21.18 7.31
C LYS A 304 26.54 22.07 6.18
N ASN A 305 25.80 23.11 5.78
CA ASN A 305 26.23 24.05 4.75
C ASN A 305 26.97 25.24 5.36
N LEU A 306 27.01 25.39 6.69
CA LEU A 306 27.76 26.45 7.35
C LEU A 306 29.26 26.22 7.13
N PRO A 307 30.00 27.17 6.54
CA PRO A 307 31.44 27.02 6.31
C PRO A 307 32.24 26.88 7.62
N ASP A 308 33.28 26.06 7.67
CA ASP A 308 34.13 25.87 8.87
C ASP A 308 34.73 27.20 9.39
N SER A 309 35.04 28.14 8.49
CA SER A 309 35.52 29.48 8.84
C SER A 309 34.44 30.33 9.52
N GLU A 310 33.19 30.18 9.09
CA GLU A 310 32.03 30.82 9.71
C GLU A 310 31.68 30.15 11.03
N ASP A 311 31.71 28.82 11.11
CA ASP A 311 31.51 28.09 12.36
C ASP A 311 32.56 28.48 13.42
N THR A 312 33.83 28.63 13.00
CA THR A 312 34.91 29.15 13.86
C THR A 312 34.68 30.63 14.25
N ARG A 313 34.15 31.46 13.35
CA ARG A 313 33.83 32.87 13.62
C ARG A 313 32.67 32.99 14.61
N LEU A 314 31.62 32.18 14.44
CA LEU A 314 30.44 32.11 15.30
C LEU A 314 30.76 31.41 16.63
N ALA A 315 31.75 30.52 16.67
CA ALA A 315 32.32 29.96 17.91
C ALA A 315 33.01 31.03 18.78
N ASN A 316 33.53 32.10 18.16
CA ASN A 316 34.13 33.24 18.87
C ASN A 316 33.09 34.24 19.41
N ILE A 317 31.81 34.12 19.04
CA ILE A 317 30.71 34.84 19.71
C ILE A 317 30.53 34.19 21.08
N ARG A 318 31.12 34.81 22.11
CA ARG A 318 31.37 34.18 23.41
C ARG A 318 30.17 34.07 24.35
N ASN A 319 29.03 34.67 24.02
CA ASN A 319 27.90 34.70 24.95
C ASN A 319 26.67 34.06 24.32
N ASP A 320 26.20 32.99 24.97
CA ASP A 320 24.85 32.50 24.81
C ASP A 320 23.87 33.63 25.17
N SER A 321 22.84 33.82 24.34
CA SER A 321 21.78 34.78 24.63
C SER A 321 20.83 34.18 25.68
N ASP A 322 21.12 34.41 26.96
CA ASP A 322 20.31 33.90 28.08
C ASP A 322 18.83 34.28 27.93
N ILE A 323 18.53 35.49 27.44
CA ILE A 323 17.15 35.95 27.28
C ILE A 323 16.42 35.27 26.11
N LEU A 324 17.06 35.09 24.96
CA LEU A 324 16.46 34.40 23.81
C LEU A 324 16.37 32.89 24.04
N LEU A 325 17.33 32.30 24.76
CA LEU A 325 17.26 30.89 25.18
C LEU A 325 16.10 30.64 26.15
N ARG A 326 15.91 31.52 27.14
CA ARG A 326 14.73 31.44 28.03
C ARG A 326 13.44 31.62 27.24
N TYR A 327 13.42 32.52 26.26
CA TYR A 327 12.26 32.70 25.40
C TYR A 327 11.95 31.41 24.62
N ALA A 328 12.95 30.82 23.96
CA ALA A 328 12.79 29.56 23.22
C ALA A 328 12.29 28.43 24.13
N TYR A 329 12.84 28.31 25.34
CA TYR A 329 12.38 27.33 26.33
C TYR A 329 10.92 27.53 26.73
N MET A 330 10.47 28.79 26.89
CA MET A 330 9.05 29.07 27.18
C MET A 330 8.13 28.73 26.00
N VAL A 331 8.61 28.88 24.75
CA VAL A 331 7.87 28.47 23.54
C VAL A 331 7.75 26.94 23.50
N GLU A 332 8.83 26.22 23.73
CA GLU A 332 8.85 24.75 23.74
C GLU A 332 7.90 24.18 24.81
N LEU A 333 7.88 24.78 26.01
CA LEU A 333 6.96 24.41 27.10
C LEU A 333 5.51 24.86 26.87
N LYS A 334 5.20 25.55 25.76
CA LYS A 334 3.90 26.20 25.50
C LYS A 334 3.45 27.16 26.62
N ASN A 335 4.39 27.76 27.36
CA ASN A 335 4.12 28.67 28.48
C ASN A 335 3.84 30.11 27.99
N LYS A 336 2.55 30.38 27.73
CA LYS A 336 2.10 31.68 27.20
C LYS A 336 2.43 32.87 28.11
N GLN A 337 2.36 32.70 29.43
CA GLN A 337 2.57 33.79 30.38
C GLN A 337 4.06 34.14 30.51
N GLY A 338 4.93 33.13 30.63
CA GLY A 338 6.39 33.32 30.65
C GLY A 338 6.90 33.96 29.36
N ARG A 339 6.36 33.54 28.21
CA ARG A 339 6.64 34.13 26.90
C ARG A 339 6.34 35.64 26.86
N GLN A 340 5.18 36.08 27.36
CA GLN A 340 4.78 37.49 27.34
C GLN A 340 5.64 38.38 28.23
N THR A 341 6.17 37.86 29.34
CA THR A 341 7.10 38.59 30.20
C THR A 341 8.43 38.84 29.48
N LEU A 342 9.02 37.79 28.89
CA LEU A 342 10.29 37.88 28.18
C LEU A 342 10.20 38.74 26.91
N LEU A 343 9.06 38.76 26.21
CA LEU A 343 8.86 39.62 25.04
C LEU A 343 9.02 41.12 25.34
N LYS A 344 8.72 41.55 26.56
CA LYS A 344 8.91 42.95 26.98
C LYS A 344 10.40 43.24 27.18
N GLU A 345 11.08 42.34 27.89
CA GLU A 345 12.52 42.44 28.17
C GLU A 345 13.41 42.34 26.92
N ILE A 346 12.96 41.68 25.84
CA ILE A 346 13.71 41.59 24.56
C ILE A 346 13.52 42.83 23.68
N LYS A 347 12.42 43.57 23.86
CA LYS A 347 12.07 44.75 23.05
C LYS A 347 12.55 46.07 23.67
N ASP A 348 12.76 46.08 24.98
CA ASP A 348 13.43 47.15 25.73
C ASP A 348 14.95 47.04 25.57
#